data_AF-A0A4Q5QXR4-F1
#
_entry.id   AF-A0A4Q5QXR4-F1
#
_cell.length_a   1.000
_cell.length_b   1.000
_cell.length_c   1.000
_cell.angle_alpha   90.00
_cell.angle_beta   90.00
_cell.angle_gamma   90.00
#
_symmetry.space_group_name_H-M   'P 1'
#
loop_
_entity.id
_entity.type
_entity.pdbx_description
1 polymer ?
#
loop_
_entity_poly.entity_id
_entity_poly.type
_entity_poly.pdbx_seq_one_letter_code
_entity_poly.pdbx_strand_id
1 'polypeptide(L)' 'MDNENPAPKRSLGAEYISRENMELAGRLALEQRRANGEIMTYLEDGWIMREYPGQRIVKLAPAETYRSGDFPIEE' A
#
# COMPACT_ATOMS: atom_id res chain seq x y z
N MET A 1 50.07 14.95 -4.24
CA MET A 1 49.37 15.66 -3.15
C MET A 1 47.90 15.51 -3.47
N ASP A 2 47.34 14.38 -3.04
CA ASP A 2 46.01 13.94 -3.38
C ASP A 2 45.03 14.58 -2.42
N ASN A 3 44.17 15.43 -2.97
CA ASN A 3 43.17 16.18 -2.24
C ASN A 3 41.96 15.25 -2.03
N GLU A 4 42.03 14.39 -1.01
CA GLU A 4 40.91 13.56 -0.60
C GLU A 4 39.83 14.46 0.00
N ASN A 5 38.87 14.85 -0.83
CA ASN A 5 37.58 15.39 -0.40
C ASN A 5 36.72 14.20 0.06
N PRO A 6 36.50 13.97 1.36
CA PRO A 6 35.60 12.93 1.78
C PRO A 6 34.18 13.36 1.38
N ALA A 7 33.64 12.73 0.34
CA ALA A 7 32.24 12.81 -0.01
C ALA A 7 31.40 12.63 1.27
N PRO A 8 30.36 13.46 1.50
CA PRO A 8 29.53 13.32 2.68
C PRO A 8 28.94 11.92 2.66
N LYS A 9 29.39 11.08 3.61
CA LYS A 9 28.77 9.79 3.90
C LYS A 9 27.32 10.10 4.16
N ARG A 10 26.45 9.83 3.18
CA ARG A 10 25.02 9.74 3.39
C ARG A 10 24.86 8.66 4.45
N SER A 11 24.77 9.07 5.71
CA SER A 11 24.18 8.23 6.72
C SER A 11 22.82 7.90 6.16
N LEU A 12 22.67 6.67 5.67
CA LEU A 12 21.37 6.06 5.45
C LEU A 12 20.72 6.12 6.82
N GLY A 13 19.99 7.21 7.04
CA GLY A 13 19.01 7.29 8.09
C GLY A 13 18.06 6.16 7.76
N ALA A 14 18.28 5.01 8.40
CA ALA A 14 17.18 4.17 8.81
C ALA A 14 16.37 5.05 9.78
N GLU A 15 15.63 6.00 9.22
CA GLU A 15 14.63 6.76 9.93
C GLU A 15 13.72 5.67 10.49
N TYR A 16 13.72 5.55 11.82
CA TYR A 16 12.79 4.69 12.51
C TYR A 16 11.40 5.21 12.18
N ILE A 17 10.78 4.66 11.13
CA ILE A 17 9.42 5.02 10.75
C ILE A 17 8.55 4.51 11.89
N SER A 18 8.00 5.43 12.68
CA SER A 18 7.08 5.07 13.74
C SER A 18 5.87 4.35 13.14
N ARG A 19 5.24 3.49 13.93
CA ARG A 19 3.98 2.85 13.55
C ARG A 19 2.94 3.87 13.09
N GLU A 20 2.86 5.00 13.79
CA GLU A 20 1.97 6.12 13.45
C GLU A 20 2.27 6.70 12.06
N ASN A 21 3.55 6.85 11.71
CA ASN A 21 3.95 7.33 10.38
C ASN A 21 3.60 6.32 9.28
N MET A 22 3.73 5.01 9.54
CA MET A 22 3.29 3.97 8.60
C MET A 22 1.76 3.99 8.41
N GLU A 23 1.00 4.13 9.50
CA GLU A 23 -0.46 4.22 9.47
C GLU A 23 -0.93 5.49 8.72
N LEU A 24 -0.25 6.62 8.92
CA LEU A 24 -0.52 7.87 8.20
C LEU A 24 -0.22 7.72 6.71
N ALA A 25 0.95 7.20 6.35
CA ALA A 25 1.34 6.97 4.95
C ALA A 25 0.35 6.01 4.25
N GLY A 26 -0.07 4.94 4.95
CA GLY A 26 -1.07 4.00 4.43
C GLY A 26 -2.43 4.66 4.17
N ARG A 27 -2.88 5.54 5.07
CA ARG A 27 -4.13 6.29 4.90
C ARG A 27 -4.07 7.25 3.73
N LEU A 28 -2.98 8.03 3.62
CA LEU A 28 -2.78 8.97 2.51
C LEU A 28 -2.71 8.24 1.17
N ALA A 29 -2.03 7.09 1.11
CA ALA A 29 -2.00 6.27 -0.09
C ALA A 29 -3.40 5.76 -0.46
N LEU A 30 -4.20 5.31 0.51
CA LEU A 30 -5.57 4.87 0.27
C LEU A 30 -6.46 6.01 -0.26
N GLU A 31 -6.38 7.20 0.34
CA GLU A 31 -7.12 8.37 -0.11
C GLU A 31 -6.73 8.78 -1.53
N GLN A 32 -5.43 8.77 -1.85
CA GLN A 32 -4.95 9.08 -3.19
C GLN A 32 -5.46 8.09 -4.24
N ARG A 33 -5.42 6.78 -3.95
CA ARG A 33 -5.93 5.75 -4.87
C ARG A 33 -7.43 5.88 -5.11
N ARG A 34 -8.20 6.17 -4.06
CA ARG A 34 -9.63 6.48 -4.16
C ARG A 34 -9.89 7.70 -5.04
N ALA A 35 -9.14 8.78 -4.83
CA ALA A 35 -9.25 9.99 -5.64
C ALA A 35 -8.89 9.75 -7.12
N ASN A 36 -7.95 8.85 -7.39
CA ASN A 36 -7.54 8.46 -8.75
C ASN A 36 -8.56 7.52 -9.43
N GLY A 37 -9.55 7.00 -8.71
CA GLY A 37 -10.48 6.02 -9.25
C GLY A 37 -9.83 4.66 -9.50
N GLU A 38 -8.87 4.26 -8.66
CA GLU A 38 -8.36 2.88 -8.70
C GLU A 38 -9.37 1.90 -8.12
N ILE A 39 -9.44 0.70 -8.70
CA ILE A 39 -10.22 -0.41 -8.13
C ILE A 39 -9.41 -1.04 -7.01
N MET A 40 -9.92 -0.97 -5.79
CA MET A 40 -9.23 -1.46 -4.60
C MET A 40 -9.83 -2.80 -4.16
N THR A 41 -8.98 -3.77 -3.82
CA THR A 41 -9.42 -5.03 -3.18
C THR A 41 -8.77 -5.12 -1.80
N TYR A 42 -9.56 -5.34 -0.76
CA TYR A 42 -9.09 -5.37 0.63
C TYR A 42 -9.86 -6.37 1.50
N LEU A 43 -9.33 -6.68 2.68
CA LEU A 43 -9.95 -7.57 3.66
C LEU A 43 -10.66 -6.73 4.72
N GLU A 44 -11.94 -7.00 4.97
CA GLU A 44 -12.74 -6.37 6.01
C GLU A 44 -13.64 -7.43 6.66
N ASP A 45 -13.58 -7.55 7.99
CA ASP A 45 -14.37 -8.51 8.78
C ASP A 45 -14.36 -9.96 8.25
N GLY A 46 -13.19 -10.42 7.77
CA GLY A 46 -13.05 -11.78 7.23
C GLY A 46 -13.62 -11.94 5.81
N TRP A 47 -13.91 -10.84 5.11
CA TRP A 47 -14.40 -10.84 3.74
C TRP A 47 -13.51 -10.04 2.81
N ILE A 48 -13.34 -10.53 1.60
CA ILE A 48 -12.70 -9.80 0.53
C ILE A 48 -13.72 -8.85 -0.06
N MET A 49 -13.39 -7.57 0.02
CA MET A 49 -14.18 -6.45 -0.47
C MET A 49 -13.50 -5.86 -1.70
N ARG A 50 -14.29 -5.37 -2.65
CA ARG A 50 -13.83 -4.60 -3.79
C ARG A 50 -14.54 -3.27 -3.86
N GLU A 51 -13.77 -2.19 -3.83
CA GLU A 51 -14.24 -0.82 -3.98
C GLU A 51 -13.93 -0.34 -5.40
N TYR A 52 -14.98 0.07 -6.11
CA TYR A 52 -14.92 0.66 -7.44
C TYR A 52 -15.00 2.19 -7.33
N PRO A 53 -14.55 2.93 -8.36
CA PRO A 53 -14.72 4.37 -8.44
C PRO A 53 -16.18 4.79 -8.22
N GLY A 54 -16.39 5.89 -7.49
CA GLY A 54 -17.73 6.34 -7.12
C GLY A 54 -18.34 5.64 -5.91
N GLN A 55 -17.51 5.14 -4.99
CA GLN A 55 -17.91 4.56 -3.70
C GLN A 55 -18.79 3.30 -3.78
N ARG A 56 -18.76 2.60 -4.92
CA ARG A 56 -19.45 1.31 -5.04
C ARG A 56 -18.58 0.22 -4.41
N ILE A 57 -19.05 -0.35 -3.31
CA ILE A 57 -18.38 -1.44 -2.60
C ILE A 57 -19.12 -2.75 -2.85
N VAL A 58 -18.39 -3.81 -3.19
CA VAL A 58 -18.90 -5.16 -3.45
C VAL A 58 -18.19 -6.16 -2.56
N LYS A 59 -18.97 -7.01 -1.89
CA LYS A 59 -18.46 -8.16 -1.14
C LYS A 59 -18.23 -9.33 -2.10
N LEU A 60 -16.98 -9.79 -2.21
CA LEU A 60 -16.60 -10.83 -3.17
C LEU A 60 -16.73 -12.24 -2.57
N ALA A 61 -15.99 -12.53 -1.49
CA ALA A 61 -15.94 -13.86 -0.90
C ALA A 61 -15.44 -13.82 0.55
N PRO A 62 -15.72 -14.86 1.36
CA PRO A 62 -15.04 -15.06 2.64
C PRO A 62 -13.53 -15.23 2.43
N ALA A 63 -12.73 -14.59 3.26
CA ALA A 63 -11.27 -14.60 3.18
C ALA A 63 -10.70 -16.02 3.34
N GLU A 64 -11.34 -16.86 4.14
CA GLU A 64 -10.98 -18.27 4.33
C GLU A 64 -11.10 -19.12 3.06
N THR A 65 -11.95 -18.69 2.12
CA THR A 65 -12.15 -19.36 0.83
C THR A 65 -11.37 -18.73 -0.31
N TYR A 66 -10.83 -17.52 -0.11
CA TYR A 66 -10.18 -16.74 -1.14
C TYR A 66 -8.72 -17.18 -1.31
N ARG A 67 -8.37 -17.75 -2.46
CA ARG A 67 -7.01 -18.24 -2.73
C ARG A 67 -6.24 -17.16 -3.46
N SER A 68 -4.94 -17.04 -3.17
CA SER A 68 -4.08 -16.03 -3.82
C SER A 68 -4.01 -16.16 -5.35
N GLY A 69 -4.35 -17.33 -5.91
CA GLY A 69 -4.47 -17.57 -7.35
C GLY A 69 -5.76 -17.04 -7.99
N ASP A 70 -6.70 -16.51 -7.23
CA ASP A 70 -7.95 -15.91 -7.74
C ASP A 70 -7.74 -14.46 -8.23
N PHE A 71 -6.55 -13.89 -8.04
CA PHE A 71 -6.17 -12.66 -8.72
C PHE A 71 -5.69 -12.97 -10.14
N PRO A 72 -6.29 -12.37 -11.18
CA PRO A 72 -5.57 -12.20 -12.43
C PRO A 72 -4.38 -11.30 -12.10
N ILE A 73 -3.18 -11.87 -12.06
CA ILE A 73 -1.96 -11.09 -12.23
C ILE A 73 -2.08 -10.61 -13.67
N GLU A 74 -2.45 -9.34 -13.88
CA GLU A 74 -2.29 -8.73 -15.20
C GLU A 74 -0.77 -8.76 -15.48
N GLU A 75 -0.34 -9.68 -16.35
CA GLU A 75 0.97 -9.68 -16.99
C GLU A 75 1.12 -8.48 -17.93
#